data_AF-A0A1I0R7F0-F1
#
_entry.id   AF-A0A1I0R7F0-F1
#
_cell.length_a   1.000
_cell.length_b   1.000
_cell.length_c   1.000
_cell.angle_alpha   90.00
_cell.angle_beta   90.00
_cell.angle_gamma   90.00
#
_symmetry.space_group_name_H-M   'P 1'
#
loop_
_entity.id
_entity.type
_entity.pdbx_description
1 polymer ?
#
loop_
_entity_poly.entity_id
_entity_poly.type
_entity_poly.pdbx_seq_one_letter_code
_entity_poly.pdbx_strand_id
1 'polypeptide(L)'
;MKWTYSIRQKMTAAGILAAVMGLVLINNLSERRNFQQLEDSIASIYQDRLLVESYIFKLYDNLQRHDELLDAQASAQTIQEIKTLAAERNALIALYEETYITEEEAKHFDALKKSLSEIEILDESTLANNKFSTQSAQPTKSAITHLSALSQIQTTEGASLMDRSERIIGGSISNSQLEMVLVICLAIIVQALVFSSKSLKAAPYQDPSLN
;
A
#
# COMPACT_ATOMS: atom_id res chain seq x y z
N MET A 1 18.55 7.68 -60.26
CA MET A 1 19.10 7.86 -58.89
C MET A 1 18.13 8.47 -57.85
N LYS A 2 16.89 8.86 -58.19
CA LYS A 2 15.93 9.44 -57.22
C LYS A 2 15.17 8.43 -56.33
N TRP A 3 15.18 7.14 -56.68
CA TRP A 3 14.38 6.11 -55.99
C TRP A 3 14.99 5.65 -54.65
N THR A 4 16.33 5.59 -54.56
CA THR A 4 17.05 5.21 -53.33
C THR A 4 16.88 6.23 -52.20
N TYR A 5 16.74 7.52 -52.53
CA TYR A 5 16.42 8.59 -51.56
C TYR A 5 15.01 8.46 -50.98
N SER A 6 14.01 8.14 -51.82
CA SER A 6 12.63 7.90 -51.36
C SER A 6 12.53 6.67 -50.46
N ILE A 7 13.27 5.60 -50.77
CA ILE A 7 13.34 4.39 -49.93
C ILE A 7 14.06 4.63 -48.60
N ARG A 8 15.18 5.39 -48.59
CA ARG A 8 15.85 5.78 -47.34
C ARG A 8 14.93 6.58 -46.43
N GLN A 9 14.20 7.57 -46.95
CA GLN A 9 13.24 8.35 -46.17
C GLN A 9 12.11 7.50 -45.59
N LYS A 10 11.59 6.53 -46.36
CA LYS A 10 10.55 5.60 -45.87
C LYS A 10 11.04 4.70 -44.74
N MET A 11 12.27 4.18 -44.81
CA MET A 11 12.84 3.38 -43.72
C MET A 11 13.13 4.21 -42.48
N THR A 12 13.64 5.44 -42.63
CA THR A 12 13.84 6.35 -41.49
C THR A 12 12.51 6.66 -40.80
N ALA A 13 11.44 6.94 -41.57
CA ALA A 13 10.11 7.16 -41.01
C ALA A 13 9.57 5.92 -40.29
N ALA A 14 9.72 4.72 -40.86
CA ALA A 14 9.33 3.47 -40.22
C ALA A 14 10.11 3.21 -38.92
N GLY A 15 11.42 3.50 -38.89
CA GLY A 15 12.24 3.38 -37.69
C GLY A 15 11.81 4.34 -36.58
N ILE A 16 11.48 5.59 -36.91
CA ILE A 16 10.95 6.57 -35.95
C ILE A 16 9.61 6.10 -35.39
N LEU A 17 8.69 5.65 -36.25
CA LEU A 17 7.39 5.13 -35.82
C LEU A 17 7.54 3.92 -34.89
N ALA A 18 8.42 2.98 -35.25
CA ALA A 18 8.70 1.80 -34.43
C ALA A 18 9.30 2.19 -33.07
N ALA A 19 10.21 3.18 -33.03
CA ALA A 19 10.80 3.67 -31.79
C ALA A 19 9.75 4.30 -30.87
N VAL A 20 8.88 5.17 -31.39
CA VAL A 20 7.82 5.80 -30.58
C VAL A 20 6.81 4.76 -30.10
N MET A 21 6.42 3.80 -30.95
CA MET A 21 5.56 2.69 -30.53
C MET A 21 6.22 1.85 -29.43
N GLY A 22 7.52 1.59 -29.54
CA GLY A 22 8.29 0.90 -28.50
C GLY A 22 8.29 1.66 -27.17
N LEU A 23 8.44 2.99 -27.18
CA LEU A 23 8.37 3.83 -25.98
C LEU A 23 6.99 3.76 -25.31
N VAL A 24 5.91 3.82 -26.10
CA VAL A 24 4.52 3.67 -25.60
C VAL A 24 4.35 2.31 -24.93
N LEU A 25 4.81 1.22 -25.55
CA LEU A 25 4.72 -0.13 -24.98
C LEU A 25 5.53 -0.27 -23.68
N ILE A 26 6.73 0.28 -23.63
CA ILE A 26 7.57 0.27 -22.43
C ILE A 26 6.88 1.04 -21.29
N ASN A 27 6.31 2.21 -21.58
CA ASN A 27 5.56 3.00 -20.61
C ASN A 27 4.35 2.21 -20.08
N ASN A 28 3.58 1.57 -20.96
CA ASN A 28 2.44 0.75 -20.56
C ASN A 28 2.85 -0.41 -19.63
N LEU A 29 3.96 -1.09 -19.93
CA LEU A 29 4.50 -2.14 -19.06
C LEU A 29 4.96 -1.58 -17.71
N SER A 30 5.53 -0.37 -17.69
CA SER A 30 5.93 0.30 -16.45
C SER A 30 4.71 0.72 -15.62
N GLU A 31 3.66 1.23 -16.25
CA GLU A 31 2.41 1.64 -15.59
C GLU A 31 1.72 0.43 -14.93
N ARG A 32 1.73 -0.74 -15.58
CA ARG A 32 1.22 -1.96 -14.98
C ARG A 32 1.98 -2.36 -13.71
N ARG A 33 3.30 -2.17 -13.66
CA ARG A 33 4.11 -2.41 -12.45
C ARG A 33 3.82 -1.40 -11.35
N ASN A 34 3.67 -0.13 -11.73
CA ASN A 34 3.30 0.93 -10.80
C ASN A 34 1.93 0.65 -10.17
N PHE A 35 0.96 0.19 -10.95
CA PHE A 35 -0.37 -0.18 -10.45
C PHE A 35 -0.31 -1.32 -9.42
N GLN A 36 0.51 -2.35 -9.65
CA GLN A 36 0.72 -3.44 -8.68
C GLN A 36 1.32 -2.91 -7.37
N GLN A 37 2.36 -2.06 -7.44
CA GLN A 37 2.94 -1.47 -6.23
C GLN A 37 1.96 -0.58 -5.46
N LEU A 38 1.06 0.10 -6.17
CA LEU A 38 -0.01 0.87 -5.55
C LEU A 38 -1.03 -0.03 -4.85
N GLU A 39 -1.43 -1.14 -5.49
CA GLU A 39 -2.31 -2.16 -4.90
C GLU A 39 -1.71 -2.75 -3.62
N ASP A 40 -0.43 -3.14 -3.67
CA ASP A 40 0.31 -3.67 -2.50
C ASP A 40 0.37 -2.62 -1.36
N SER A 41 0.60 -1.35 -1.70
CA SER A 41 0.67 -0.27 -0.72
C SER A 41 -0.69 -0.02 -0.05
N ILE A 42 -1.79 -0.04 -0.82
CA ILE A 42 -3.16 0.07 -0.30
C ILE A 42 -3.52 -1.13 0.58
N ALA A 43 -3.15 -2.34 0.13
CA ALA A 43 -3.36 -3.56 0.92
C ALA A 43 -2.64 -3.47 2.26
N SER A 44 -1.38 -3.05 2.29
CA SER A 44 -0.61 -2.91 3.53
C SER A 44 -1.14 -1.79 4.45
N ILE A 45 -1.58 -0.65 3.90
CA ILE A 45 -2.27 0.40 4.69
C ILE A 45 -3.48 -0.18 5.42
N TYR A 46 -4.25 -1.05 4.77
CA TYR A 46 -5.41 -1.67 5.39
C TYR A 46 -5.04 -2.81 6.36
N GLN A 47 -4.33 -3.82 5.86
CA GLN A 47 -4.08 -5.08 6.56
C GLN A 47 -3.05 -4.93 7.68
N ASP A 48 -1.96 -4.21 7.43
CA ASP A 48 -0.83 -4.12 8.36
C ASP A 48 -0.88 -2.87 9.24
N ARG A 49 -1.60 -1.80 8.84
CA ARG A 49 -1.63 -0.55 9.61
C ARG A 49 -2.98 -0.27 10.24
N LEU A 50 -4.06 -0.28 9.46
CA LEU A 50 -5.39 0.06 9.99
C LEU A 50 -5.97 -1.05 10.88
N LEU A 51 -5.87 -2.32 10.47
CA LEU A 51 -6.32 -3.44 11.31
C LEU A 51 -5.49 -3.58 12.58
N VAL A 52 -4.16 -3.43 12.46
CA VAL A 52 -3.24 -3.45 13.61
C VAL A 52 -3.57 -2.33 14.60
N GLU A 53 -3.83 -1.11 14.12
CA GLU A 53 -4.25 -0.01 14.98
C GLU A 53 -5.58 -0.33 15.71
N SER A 54 -6.51 -1.03 15.05
CA SER A 54 -7.73 -1.51 15.71
C SER A 54 -7.42 -2.52 16.82
N TYR A 55 -6.43 -3.41 16.64
CA TYR A 55 -6.01 -4.33 17.68
C TYR A 55 -5.34 -3.61 18.85
N ILE A 56 -4.47 -2.64 18.58
CA ILE A 56 -3.83 -1.79 19.60
C ILE A 56 -4.89 -1.07 20.43
N PHE A 57 -5.89 -0.46 19.78
CA PHE A 57 -6.98 0.21 20.46
C PHE A 57 -7.80 -0.74 21.34
N LYS A 58 -8.13 -1.94 20.85
CA LYS A 58 -8.84 -2.95 21.64
C LYS A 58 -8.02 -3.46 22.82
N LEU A 59 -6.70 -3.60 22.66
CA LEU A 59 -5.80 -3.95 23.76
C LEU A 59 -5.76 -2.84 24.83
N TYR A 60 -5.75 -1.57 24.40
CA TYR A 60 -5.81 -0.44 25.33
C TYR A 60 -7.11 -0.43 26.13
N ASP A 61 -8.26 -0.59 25.46
CA ASP A 61 -9.58 -0.67 26.12
C ASP A 61 -9.67 -1.87 27.07
N ASN A 62 -9.17 -3.03 26.64
CA ASN A 62 -9.10 -4.24 27.47
C ASN A 62 -8.28 -4.02 28.75
N LEU A 63 -7.12 -3.37 28.65
CA LEU A 63 -6.27 -3.06 29.81
C LEU A 63 -6.92 -2.05 30.75
N GLN A 64 -7.59 -1.03 30.22
CA GLN A 64 -8.32 -0.08 31.07
C GLN A 64 -9.46 -0.75 31.82
N ARG A 65 -10.25 -1.58 31.14
CA ARG A 65 -11.33 -2.34 31.79
C ARG A 65 -10.79 -3.33 32.82
N HIS A 66 -9.63 -3.94 32.56
CA HIS A 66 -8.96 -4.82 33.52
C HIS A 66 -8.60 -4.07 34.81
N ASP A 67 -7.97 -2.89 34.72
CA ASP A 67 -7.67 -2.07 35.89
C ASP A 67 -8.94 -1.63 36.64
N GLU A 68 -10.02 -1.26 35.94
CA GLU A 68 -11.32 -0.93 36.56
C GLU A 68 -11.91 -2.09 37.37
N LEU A 69 -11.77 -3.32 36.88
CA LEU A 69 -12.26 -4.52 37.56
C LEU A 69 -11.41 -4.88 38.79
N LEU A 70 -10.12 -4.55 38.79
CA LEU A 70 -9.24 -4.75 39.94
C LEU A 70 -9.50 -3.72 41.05
N ASP A 71 -9.96 -2.51 40.70
CA ASP A 71 -10.40 -1.51 41.68
C ASP A 71 -11.79 -1.82 42.26
N ALA A 72 -12.56 -2.71 41.61
CA ALA A 72 -13.86 -3.14 42.07
C ALA A 72 -13.79 -4.17 43.22
N GLN A 73 -14.93 -4.43 43.88
CA GLN A 73 -15.00 -5.46 44.91
C GLN A 73 -14.87 -6.86 44.29
N ALA A 74 -14.02 -7.71 44.89
CA ALA A 74 -13.85 -9.09 44.46
C ALA A 74 -15.17 -9.87 44.54
N SER A 75 -15.61 -10.34 43.37
CA SER A 75 -16.80 -11.18 43.21
C SER A 75 -16.53 -12.28 42.18
N ALA A 76 -17.31 -13.36 42.22
CA ALA A 76 -17.20 -14.44 41.23
C ALA A 76 -17.41 -13.93 39.79
N GLN A 77 -18.27 -12.91 39.62
CA GLN A 77 -18.49 -12.28 38.33
C GLN A 77 -17.25 -11.51 37.86
N THR A 78 -16.67 -10.68 38.73
CA THR A 78 -15.47 -9.90 38.40
C THR A 78 -14.29 -10.79 38.04
N ILE A 79 -14.09 -11.89 38.78
CA ILE A 79 -13.07 -12.92 38.48
C ILE A 79 -13.29 -13.54 37.10
N GLN A 80 -14.56 -13.82 36.74
CA GLN A 80 -14.88 -14.37 35.43
C GLN A 80 -14.64 -13.36 34.30
N GLU A 81 -14.97 -12.08 34.52
CA GLU A 81 -14.71 -11.01 33.55
C GLU A 81 -13.21 -10.81 33.30
N ILE A 82 -12.39 -10.81 34.36
CA ILE A 82 -10.91 -10.73 34.23
C ILE A 82 -10.36 -11.88 33.37
N LYS A 83 -10.86 -13.10 33.57
CA LYS A 83 -10.46 -14.26 32.75
C LYS A 83 -10.86 -14.11 31.28
N THR A 84 -12.06 -13.57 31.02
CA THR A 84 -12.52 -13.28 29.66
C THR A 84 -11.63 -12.24 29.00
N LEU A 85 -11.30 -11.14 29.70
CA LEU A 85 -10.38 -10.11 29.19
C LEU A 85 -9.00 -10.68 28.87
N ALA A 86 -8.46 -11.57 29.70
CA ALA A 86 -7.19 -12.23 29.44
C ALA A 86 -7.23 -13.09 28.15
N ALA A 87 -8.32 -13.84 27.94
CA ALA A 87 -8.51 -14.62 26.71
C ALA A 87 -8.64 -13.74 25.46
N GLU A 88 -9.41 -12.65 25.54
CA GLU A 88 -9.55 -11.67 24.45
C GLU A 88 -8.22 -11.02 24.10
N ARG A 89 -7.45 -10.63 25.12
CA ARG A 89 -6.11 -10.06 24.97
C ARG A 89 -5.16 -11.00 24.25
N ASN A 90 -5.15 -12.27 24.63
CA ASN A 90 -4.31 -13.28 23.97
C ASN A 90 -4.72 -13.52 22.51
N ALA A 91 -6.01 -13.48 22.21
CA ALA A 91 -6.49 -13.55 20.82
C ALA A 91 -6.06 -12.32 20.00
N LEU A 92 -6.11 -11.12 20.58
CA LEU A 92 -5.66 -9.89 19.91
C LEU A 92 -4.14 -9.90 19.65
N ILE A 93 -3.34 -10.40 20.59
CA ILE A 93 -1.90 -10.56 20.41
C ILE A 93 -1.59 -11.56 19.28
N ALA A 94 -2.29 -12.69 19.22
CA ALA A 94 -2.12 -13.66 18.14
C ALA A 94 -2.46 -13.06 16.76
N LEU A 95 -3.56 -12.30 16.66
CA LEU A 95 -3.92 -11.60 15.42
C LEU A 95 -2.87 -10.55 15.03
N TYR A 96 -2.29 -9.85 16.00
CA TYR A 96 -1.18 -8.92 15.73
C TYR A 96 0.03 -9.68 15.16
N GLU A 97 0.40 -10.83 15.72
CA GLU A 97 1.55 -11.64 15.28
C GLU A 97 1.46 -12.15 13.83
N GLU A 98 0.25 -12.24 13.27
CA GLU A 98 0.04 -12.64 11.88
C GLU A 98 0.30 -11.49 10.87
N THR A 99 0.49 -10.26 11.35
CA THR A 99 0.70 -9.07 10.50
C THR A 99 2.17 -8.79 10.20
N TYR A 100 2.42 -7.86 9.28
CA TYR A 100 3.79 -7.44 8.99
C TYR A 100 4.36 -6.52 10.08
N ILE A 101 5.21 -7.10 10.94
CA ILE A 101 5.91 -6.41 12.03
C ILE A 101 7.25 -5.86 11.54
N THR A 102 7.45 -4.54 11.67
CA THR A 102 8.74 -3.89 11.38
C THR A 102 9.78 -4.12 12.49
N GLU A 103 11.05 -3.83 12.21
CA GLU A 103 12.13 -3.95 13.21
C GLU A 103 11.92 -3.03 14.43
N GLU A 104 11.34 -1.84 14.23
CA GLU A 104 11.02 -0.92 15.33
C GLU A 104 9.78 -1.38 16.11
N GLU A 105 8.77 -1.92 15.44
CA GLU A 105 7.59 -2.49 16.08
C GLU A 105 7.94 -3.69 16.95
N ALA A 106 8.80 -4.60 16.45
CA ALA A 106 9.20 -5.80 17.16
C ALA A 106 9.74 -5.49 18.57
N LYS A 107 10.51 -4.40 18.72
CA LYS A 107 11.07 -3.97 20.01
C LYS A 107 9.96 -3.64 21.02
N HIS A 108 8.97 -2.86 20.60
CA HIS A 108 7.86 -2.46 21.46
C HIS A 108 6.85 -3.58 21.67
N PHE A 109 6.64 -4.43 20.66
CA PHE A 109 5.73 -5.55 20.72
C PHE A 109 6.24 -6.65 21.66
N ASP A 110 7.53 -6.96 21.63
CA ASP A 110 8.14 -7.90 22.58
C ASP A 110 8.12 -7.36 24.01
N ALA A 111 8.32 -6.05 24.19
CA ALA A 111 8.20 -5.42 25.50
C ALA A 111 6.76 -5.43 26.02
N LEU A 112 5.77 -5.19 25.14
CA LEU A 112 4.35 -5.34 25.45
C LEU A 112 4.05 -6.77 25.92
N LYS A 113 4.45 -7.79 25.17
CA LYS A 113 4.21 -9.20 25.54
C LYS A 113 4.79 -9.55 26.92
N LYS A 114 5.97 -9.01 27.27
CA LYS A 114 6.54 -9.17 28.62
C LYS A 114 5.66 -8.54 29.68
N SER A 115 5.25 -7.28 29.50
CA SER A 115 4.34 -6.61 30.43
C SER A 115 3.00 -7.35 30.57
N LEU A 116 2.45 -7.92 29.49
CA LEU A 116 1.23 -8.71 29.55
C LEU A 116 1.42 -10.02 30.33
N SER A 117 2.55 -10.70 30.17
CA SER A 117 2.85 -11.90 30.96
C SER A 117 3.01 -11.59 32.45
N GLU A 118 3.61 -10.44 32.80
CA GLU A 118 3.67 -9.97 34.19
C GLU A 118 2.28 -9.71 34.78
N ILE A 119 1.36 -9.13 34.00
CA ILE A 119 -0.05 -8.94 34.40
C ILE A 119 -0.70 -10.30 34.67
N GLU A 120 -0.54 -11.28 33.79
CA GLU A 120 -1.13 -12.61 33.97
C GLU A 120 -0.64 -13.31 35.24
N ILE A 121 0.67 -13.25 35.52
CA ILE A 121 1.25 -13.82 36.75
C ILE A 121 0.69 -13.13 38.01
N LEU A 122 0.54 -11.80 37.97
CA LEU A 122 -0.06 -11.05 39.07
C LEU A 122 -1.55 -11.41 39.24
N ASP A 123 -2.29 -11.53 38.15
CA ASP A 123 -3.70 -11.93 38.16
C ASP A 123 -3.89 -13.30 38.78
N GLU A 124 -3.10 -14.31 38.39
CA GLU A 124 -3.17 -15.65 38.98
C GLU A 124 -3.02 -15.62 40.51
N SER A 125 -2.06 -14.83 41.01
CA SER A 125 -1.83 -14.67 42.46
C SER A 125 -2.96 -13.92 43.17
N THR A 126 -3.54 -12.93 42.50
CA THR A 126 -4.58 -12.03 43.03
C THR A 126 -5.93 -12.75 43.10
N LEU A 127 -6.27 -13.49 42.03
CA LEU A 127 -7.49 -14.29 41.91
C LEU A 127 -7.48 -15.49 42.86
N ALA A 128 -6.33 -16.14 43.07
CA ALA A 128 -6.21 -17.25 44.01
C ALA A 128 -6.46 -16.83 45.47
N ASN A 129 -6.09 -15.60 45.83
CA ASN A 129 -6.19 -15.08 47.18
C ASN A 129 -7.44 -14.20 47.42
N ASN A 130 -8.28 -13.96 46.40
CA ASN A 130 -9.41 -13.02 46.43
C ASN A 130 -9.06 -11.64 47.00
N LYS A 131 -7.81 -11.20 46.81
CA LYS A 131 -7.30 -9.92 47.30
C LYS A 131 -6.93 -9.07 46.11
N PHE A 132 -7.91 -8.36 45.56
CA PHE A 132 -7.64 -7.39 44.52
C PHE A 132 -6.79 -6.28 45.13
N SER A 133 -5.58 -6.11 44.59
CA SER A 133 -4.65 -5.08 45.00
C SER A 133 -4.14 -4.38 43.76
N THR A 134 -3.82 -3.09 43.88
CA THR A 134 -3.32 -2.25 42.78
C THR A 134 -1.88 -2.61 42.34
N GLN A 135 -1.35 -3.77 42.74
CA GLN A 135 -0.02 -4.25 42.32
C GLN A 135 0.11 -4.42 40.79
N SER A 136 -0.99 -4.58 40.05
CA SER A 136 -0.99 -4.63 38.57
C SER A 136 -0.66 -3.28 37.90
N ALA A 137 -0.76 -2.17 38.63
CA ALA A 137 -0.73 -0.83 38.02
C ALA A 137 0.60 -0.50 37.29
N GLN A 138 1.72 -1.12 37.68
CA GLN A 138 3.00 -0.89 37.00
C GLN A 138 3.09 -1.65 35.66
N PRO A 139 2.90 -2.98 35.60
CA PRO A 139 2.82 -3.69 34.34
C PRO A 139 1.77 -3.16 33.37
N THR A 140 0.55 -2.80 33.84
CA THR A 140 -0.49 -2.22 32.97
C THR A 140 -0.04 -0.89 32.37
N LYS A 141 0.54 0.00 33.18
CA LYS A 141 1.09 1.28 32.68
C LYS A 141 2.21 1.09 31.68
N SER A 142 3.08 0.10 31.88
CA SER A 142 4.14 -0.26 30.93
C SER A 142 3.55 -0.74 29.61
N ALA A 143 2.56 -1.64 29.66
CA ALA A 143 1.85 -2.14 28.49
C ALA A 143 1.18 -1.00 27.71
N ILE A 144 0.47 -0.10 28.38
CA ILE A 144 -0.16 1.09 27.76
C ILE A 144 0.88 1.99 27.09
N THR A 145 2.05 2.17 27.71
CA THR A 145 3.15 2.96 27.13
C THR A 145 3.65 2.34 25.83
N HIS A 146 3.80 1.00 25.80
CA HIS A 146 4.18 0.29 24.58
C HIS A 146 3.09 0.31 23.51
N LEU A 147 1.81 0.20 23.87
CA LEU A 147 0.70 0.35 22.93
C LEU A 147 0.68 1.75 22.29
N SER A 148 0.92 2.80 23.07
CA SER A 148 1.02 4.18 22.57
C SER A 148 2.18 4.33 21.57
N ALA A 149 3.36 3.77 21.89
CA ALA A 149 4.49 3.76 20.96
C ALA A 149 4.17 2.98 19.68
N LEU A 150 3.53 1.82 19.78
CA LEU A 150 3.11 1.01 18.63
C LEU A 150 2.10 1.76 17.74
N SER A 151 1.14 2.46 18.33
CA SER A 151 0.17 3.31 17.60
C SER A 151 0.85 4.45 16.86
N GLN A 152 1.84 5.10 17.49
CA GLN A 152 2.65 6.13 16.81
C GLN A 152 3.43 5.55 15.63
N ILE A 153 3.94 4.33 15.75
CA ILE A 153 4.60 3.64 14.62
C ILE A 153 3.59 3.35 13.51
N GLN A 154 2.37 2.87 13.82
CA GLN A 154 1.34 2.62 12.81
C GLN A 154 1.03 3.86 11.98
N THR A 155 0.87 5.02 12.62
CA THR A 155 0.60 6.28 11.92
C THR A 155 1.77 6.73 11.05
N THR A 156 3.01 6.51 11.50
CA THR A 156 4.24 6.86 10.76
C THR A 156 4.42 5.96 9.53
N GLU A 157 4.29 4.65 9.70
CA GLU A 157 4.36 3.66 8.62
C GLU A 157 3.21 3.85 7.61
N GLY A 158 1.99 4.08 8.10
CA GLY A 158 0.83 4.41 7.26
C GLY A 158 1.05 5.67 6.42
N ALA A 159 1.64 6.72 6.99
CA ALA A 159 2.01 7.93 6.25
C ALA A 159 3.10 7.66 5.20
N SER A 160 4.07 6.80 5.50
CA SER A 160 5.13 6.40 4.55
C SER A 160 4.55 5.66 3.34
N LEU A 161 3.63 4.72 3.57
CA LEU A 161 2.92 4.00 2.52
C LEU A 161 2.06 4.93 1.66
N MET A 162 1.42 5.93 2.28
CA MET A 162 0.67 6.96 1.54
C MET A 162 1.59 7.83 0.67
N ASP A 163 2.71 8.36 1.20
CA ASP A 163 3.67 9.16 0.42
C ASP A 163 4.24 8.36 -0.78
N ARG A 164 4.53 7.07 -0.58
CA ARG A 164 4.95 6.18 -1.68
C ARG A 164 3.86 6.05 -2.74
N SER A 165 2.61 5.86 -2.32
CA SER A 165 1.46 5.76 -3.22
C SER A 165 1.27 7.05 -4.04
N GLU A 166 1.36 8.22 -3.40
CA GLU A 166 1.26 9.51 -4.08
C GLU A 166 2.37 9.73 -5.11
N ARG A 167 3.62 9.34 -4.80
CA ARG A 167 4.73 9.41 -5.76
C ARG A 167 4.51 8.52 -6.97
N ILE A 168 4.00 7.30 -6.75
CA ILE A 168 3.67 6.37 -7.85
C ILE A 168 2.58 6.99 -8.73
N ILE A 169 1.50 7.51 -8.14
CA ILE A 169 0.40 8.15 -8.85
C ILE A 169 0.90 9.36 -9.64
N GLY A 170 1.65 10.27 -9.01
CA GLY A 170 2.19 11.47 -9.65
C GLY A 170 3.10 11.13 -10.83
N GLY A 171 3.98 10.14 -10.68
CA GLY A 171 4.82 9.62 -11.75
C GLY A 171 4.01 9.00 -12.89
N SER A 172 2.97 8.23 -12.57
CA SER A 172 2.07 7.62 -13.57
C SER A 172 1.32 8.68 -14.37
N ILE A 173 0.79 9.71 -13.70
CA ILE A 173 0.11 10.83 -14.37
C ILE A 173 1.06 11.55 -15.33
N SER A 174 2.29 11.85 -14.89
CA SER A 174 3.28 12.52 -15.73
C SER A 174 3.65 11.69 -16.96
N ASN A 175 3.89 10.38 -16.78
CA ASN A 175 4.19 9.47 -17.90
C ASN A 175 3.01 9.32 -18.87
N SER A 176 1.78 9.22 -18.36
CA SER A 176 0.56 9.11 -19.16
C SER A 176 0.34 10.36 -20.03
N GLN A 177 0.62 11.56 -19.51
CA GLN A 177 0.57 12.80 -20.30
C GLN A 177 1.58 12.80 -21.45
N LEU A 178 2.82 12.36 -21.19
CA LEU A 178 3.84 12.23 -22.23
C LEU A 178 3.41 11.19 -23.29
N GLU A 179 2.88 10.05 -22.86
CA GLU A 179 2.36 9.01 -23.75
C GLU A 179 1.24 9.55 -24.65
N MET A 180 0.29 10.31 -24.09
CA MET A 180 -0.78 10.95 -24.86
C MET A 180 -0.22 11.87 -25.95
N VAL A 181 0.79 12.68 -25.63
CA VAL A 181 1.46 13.54 -26.63
C VAL A 181 2.12 12.70 -27.72
N LEU A 182 2.84 11.62 -27.35
CA LEU A 182 3.47 10.71 -28.32
C LEU A 182 2.44 10.06 -29.24
N VAL A 183 1.30 9.61 -28.71
CA VAL A 183 0.22 9.00 -29.48
C VAL A 183 -0.42 10.00 -30.46
N ILE A 184 -0.63 11.25 -30.04
CA ILE A 184 -1.13 12.31 -30.93
C ILE A 184 -0.11 12.59 -32.06
N CYS A 185 1.18 12.71 -31.73
CA CYS A 185 2.22 12.89 -32.74
C CYS A 185 2.27 11.71 -33.73
N LEU A 186 2.17 10.47 -33.23
CA LEU A 186 2.07 9.27 -34.06
C LEU A 186 0.88 9.34 -35.02
N ALA A 187 -0.31 9.72 -34.53
CA ALA A 187 -1.51 9.84 -35.35
C ALA A 187 -1.33 10.85 -36.48
N ILE A 188 -0.74 12.01 -36.20
CA ILE A 188 -0.46 13.06 -37.21
C ILE A 188 0.54 12.56 -38.26
N ILE A 189 1.64 11.91 -37.85
CA ILE A 189 2.65 11.37 -38.77
C ILE A 189 2.02 10.34 -39.70
N VAL A 190 1.21 9.42 -39.16
CA VAL A 190 0.51 8.40 -39.95
C VAL A 190 -0.44 9.06 -40.95
N GLN A 191 -1.23 10.06 -40.54
CA GLN A 191 -2.10 10.80 -41.47
C GLN A 191 -1.31 11.45 -42.61
N ALA A 192 -0.20 12.14 -42.31
CA ALA A 192 0.64 12.78 -43.32
C ALA A 192 1.23 11.78 -44.33
N LEU A 193 1.66 10.60 -43.86
CA LEU A 193 2.14 9.51 -44.71
C LEU A 193 1.03 8.97 -45.63
N VAL A 194 -0.18 8.78 -45.10
CA VAL A 194 -1.32 8.31 -45.89
C VAL A 194 -1.70 9.33 -46.98
N PHE A 195 -1.78 10.63 -46.67
CA PHE A 195 -2.13 11.65 -47.66
C PHE A 195 -1.05 11.85 -48.72
N SER A 196 0.24 11.84 -48.36
CA SER A 196 1.33 11.96 -49.33
C SER A 196 1.41 10.79 -50.31
N SER A 197 0.97 9.60 -49.91
CA SER A 197 0.95 8.41 -50.79
C SER A 197 -0.10 8.47 -51.92
N LYS A 198 -1.14 9.33 -51.82
CA LYS A 198 -2.24 9.41 -52.81
C LYS A 198 -1.95 10.31 -54.03
N SER A 199 -0.79 10.95 -54.13
CA SER A 199 -0.47 11.94 -55.18
C SER A 199 0.09 11.38 -56.50
N LEU A 200 0.06 10.07 -56.73
CA LEU A 200 0.48 9.43 -58.00
C LEU A 200 -0.73 8.81 -58.72
N LYS A 201 -1.75 9.62 -59.03
CA LYS A 201 -2.65 9.29 -60.15
C LYS A 201 -2.02 9.87 -61.41
N ALA A 202 -1.47 9.00 -62.25
CA ALA A 202 -0.98 9.36 -63.57
C ALA A 202 -2.08 10.10 -64.36
N ALA A 203 -1.73 11.22 -64.98
CA ALA A 203 -2.61 11.91 -65.91
C ALA A 203 -3.07 10.91 -67.00
N PRO A 204 -4.36 10.90 -67.39
CA PRO A 204 -4.78 10.08 -68.51
C PRO A 204 -4.02 10.52 -69.77
N TYR A 205 -3.40 9.55 -70.43
CA TYR A 205 -2.78 9.73 -71.75
C TYR A 205 -3.86 10.26 -72.71
N GLN A 206 -3.72 11.51 -73.16
CA GLN A 206 -4.52 12.05 -74.26
C GLN A 206 -3.92 11.54 -75.56
N ASP A 207 -4.69 10.73 -76.28
CA ASP A 207 -4.36 10.25 -77.61
C ASP A 207 -4.34 11.45 -78.59
N PRO A 208 -3.23 11.73 -79.30
CA PRO A 208 -3.17 12.83 -80.25
C PRO A 208 -3.94 12.56 -81.56
N SER A 209 -4.64 11.43 -81.71
CA SER A 209 -5.41 11.11 -82.93
C SER A 209 -6.91 11.38 -82.80
N LEU A 210 -7.31 12.61 -82.50
CA LEU A 210 -8.65 13.11 -82.85
C LEU A 210 -8.51 14.57 -83.33
N ASN A 211 -8.66 14.73 -84.65
CA ASN A 211 -8.69 16.00 -85.38
C ASN A 211 -9.81 16.93 -84.89
#